data_AF-A0A1Q8U1L5-F1
#
_entry.id   AF-A0A1Q8U1L5-F1
#
_cell.length_a   1.000
_cell.length_b   1.000
_cell.length_c   1.000
_cell.angle_alpha   90.00
_cell.angle_beta   90.00
_cell.angle_gamma   90.00
#
_symmetry.space_group_name_H-M   'P 1'
#
loop_
_entity.id
_entity.type
_entity.pdbx_description
1 polymer ?
#
loop_
_entity_poly.entity_id
_entity_poly.type
_entity_poly.pdbx_seq_one_letter_code
_entity_poly.pdbx_strand_id
1 'polypeptide(L)'
;MRSVSNRTRVGLLAAFTAFSALLSTGSATAATQLNGDWAPFDRCPVDAPAMLAADGLNTIATCIASSSATGTITLGKTKVSTGHTDLQLGVIQRPDGTASLVAPPEGALTADPAEIPGGLIGLMCPSGIPVVSGICRQLTDNNLNRVTATIEPAGAPRDFNMSAAFSTGEPILTIPVRIHLKNPFLGDKCYIGTTSDPVLLRPQNTTAPSLSLQRFSADGTPNDDEGEMGRYTFDGADQGDAAFAVPGASGCGAGLLDWAVNLKTGLPSAAGKNSVTLDATTTYFGSPYDPAGLAPDEGRKLSEFWHSAKR
;
A
#
# COMPACT_ATOMS: atom_id res chain seq x y z
N MET A 1 -48.83 22.32 -71.50
CA MET A 1 -47.73 23.24 -71.85
C MET A 1 -46.99 23.62 -70.58
N ARG A 2 -45.65 23.65 -70.65
CA ARG A 2 -44.66 24.13 -69.65
C ARG A 2 -44.49 23.29 -68.37
N SER A 3 -43.32 23.09 -67.77
CA SER A 3 -41.89 23.01 -68.16
C SER A 3 -41.11 22.88 -66.83
N VAL A 4 -40.34 21.81 -66.67
CA VAL A 4 -38.97 21.72 -66.10
C VAL A 4 -38.65 22.32 -64.70
N SER A 5 -38.28 21.39 -63.79
CA SER A 5 -37.11 21.32 -62.86
C SER A 5 -36.66 22.55 -62.03
N ASN A 6 -36.49 22.34 -60.71
CA ASN A 6 -35.13 22.28 -60.13
C ASN A 6 -35.04 21.69 -58.70
N ARG A 7 -33.89 21.06 -58.47
CA ARG A 7 -33.41 20.38 -57.25
C ARG A 7 -33.15 21.35 -56.09
N THR A 8 -33.34 20.88 -54.85
CA THR A 8 -32.39 21.12 -53.75
C THR A 8 -32.52 20.07 -52.64
N ARG A 9 -31.39 19.41 -52.33
CA ARG A 9 -31.16 18.56 -51.17
C ARG A 9 -30.69 19.42 -50.00
N VAL A 10 -31.27 19.26 -48.81
CA VAL A 10 -30.67 19.48 -47.46
C VAL A 10 -31.56 18.65 -46.52
N GLY A 11 -31.15 17.80 -45.59
CA GLY A 11 -29.88 17.50 -44.94
C GLY A 11 -30.25 17.03 -43.52
N LEU A 12 -29.90 15.78 -43.17
CA LEU A 12 -30.10 15.18 -41.84
C LEU A 12 -29.46 16.02 -40.73
N LEU A 13 -30.10 16.10 -39.56
CA LEU A 13 -29.42 16.22 -38.27
C LEU A 13 -30.07 15.26 -37.27
N ALA A 14 -29.48 14.06 -37.16
CA ALA A 14 -29.74 13.11 -36.09
C ALA A 14 -29.07 13.61 -34.81
N ALA A 15 -29.83 13.71 -33.72
CA ALA A 15 -29.32 14.06 -32.40
C ALA A 15 -28.50 12.87 -31.85
N PHE A 16 -27.18 12.99 -31.86
CA PHE A 16 -26.30 12.10 -31.09
C PHE A 16 -26.30 12.59 -29.63
N THR A 17 -26.97 11.86 -28.74
CA THR A 17 -26.77 11.95 -27.30
C THR A 17 -25.36 11.42 -26.97
N ALA A 18 -24.42 12.32 -26.74
CA ALA A 18 -23.09 11.98 -26.24
C ALA A 18 -23.22 11.48 -24.79
N PHE A 19 -23.05 10.17 -24.60
CA PHE A 19 -22.83 9.56 -23.29
C PHE A 19 -21.38 9.87 -22.90
N SER A 20 -21.19 10.91 -22.09
CA SER A 20 -19.89 11.22 -21.49
C SER A 20 -19.55 10.09 -20.50
N ALA A 21 -18.70 9.16 -20.94
CA ALA A 21 -18.04 8.24 -20.05
C ALA A 21 -17.13 9.05 -19.12
N LEU A 22 -17.54 9.16 -17.86
CA LEU A 22 -16.68 9.63 -16.78
C LEU A 22 -15.55 8.61 -16.63
N LEU A 23 -14.44 8.84 -17.31
CA LEU A 23 -13.17 8.21 -16.99
C LEU A 23 -12.75 8.73 -15.62
N SER A 24 -13.05 7.96 -14.58
CA SER A 24 -12.44 8.12 -13.27
C SER A 24 -10.96 7.74 -13.38
N THR A 25 -10.14 8.66 -13.86
CA THR A 25 -8.70 8.61 -13.64
C THR A 25 -8.51 8.76 -12.14
N GLY A 26 -8.17 7.66 -11.45
CA GLY A 26 -7.74 7.74 -10.05
C GLY A 26 -6.53 8.66 -9.99
N SER A 27 -6.71 9.86 -9.47
CA SER A 27 -5.61 10.75 -9.15
C SER A 27 -4.84 10.07 -8.03
N ALA A 28 -3.64 9.54 -8.33
CA ALA A 28 -2.67 9.29 -7.28
C ALA A 28 -2.37 10.65 -6.65
N THR A 29 -2.89 10.92 -5.46
CA THR A 29 -2.52 12.10 -4.69
C THR A 29 -1.01 12.01 -4.48
N ALA A 30 -0.26 12.98 -5.01
CA ALA A 30 1.18 13.03 -4.77
C ALA A 30 1.43 13.17 -3.26
N ALA A 31 2.41 12.44 -2.75
CA ALA A 31 2.81 12.54 -1.36
C ALA A 31 3.19 13.99 -1.01
N THR A 32 2.80 14.44 0.19
CA THR A 32 3.05 15.82 0.62
C THR A 32 4.52 15.96 1.01
N GLN A 33 5.27 16.85 0.39
CA GLN A 33 6.64 17.09 0.86
C GLN A 33 6.61 17.83 2.20
N LEU A 34 7.10 17.18 3.25
CA LEU A 34 7.21 17.75 4.59
C LEU A 34 8.65 18.14 4.94
N ASN A 35 8.78 19.14 5.81
CA ASN A 35 10.04 19.66 6.29
C ASN A 35 10.66 18.79 7.40
N GLY A 36 11.99 18.65 7.37
CA GLY A 36 12.81 18.12 8.45
C GLY A 36 12.28 16.82 9.04
N ASP A 37 12.02 16.80 10.34
CA ASP A 37 11.67 15.59 11.06
C ASP A 37 10.26 15.06 10.81
N TRP A 38 9.42 15.84 10.13
CA TRP A 38 8.15 15.38 9.59
C TRP A 38 8.28 14.56 8.31
N ALA A 39 9.43 14.59 7.62
CA ALA A 39 9.60 13.99 6.29
C ALA A 39 9.06 12.55 6.15
N PRO A 40 9.20 11.63 7.13
CA PRO A 40 8.66 10.27 7.01
C PRO A 40 7.14 10.15 7.07
N PHE A 41 6.41 11.20 7.48
CA PHE A 41 4.98 11.14 7.82
C PHE A 41 4.09 11.84 6.77
N ASP A 42 4.50 11.86 5.50
CA ASP A 42 3.83 12.56 4.39
C ASP A 42 2.43 12.08 4.04
N ARG A 43 1.99 10.95 4.62
CA ARG A 43 0.65 10.36 4.47
C ARG A 43 -0.05 10.12 5.79
N CYS A 44 0.44 10.66 6.91
CA CYS A 44 -0.27 10.54 8.17
C CYS A 44 -1.69 11.16 8.05
N PRO A 45 -2.76 10.44 8.46
CA PRO A 45 -4.14 10.91 8.28
C PRO A 45 -4.55 11.92 9.37
N VAL A 46 -3.75 12.98 9.57
CA VAL A 46 -3.93 13.97 10.65
C VAL A 46 -5.28 14.69 10.60
N ASP A 47 -5.89 14.78 9.41
CA ASP A 47 -7.20 15.42 9.21
C ASP A 47 -8.38 14.46 9.36
N ALA A 48 -8.13 13.17 9.61
CA ALA A 48 -9.21 12.22 9.82
C ALA A 48 -10.01 12.60 11.08
N PRO A 49 -11.35 12.53 11.06
CA PRO A 49 -12.17 12.94 12.20
C PRO A 49 -11.79 12.26 13.52
N ALA A 50 -11.37 10.99 13.46
CA ALA A 50 -10.93 10.26 14.64
C ALA A 50 -9.59 10.78 15.19
N MET A 51 -8.65 11.19 14.33
CA MET A 51 -7.38 11.78 14.74
C MET A 51 -7.61 13.16 15.36
N LEU A 52 -8.40 14.02 14.71
CA LEU A 52 -8.74 15.36 15.21
C LEU A 52 -9.50 15.35 16.54
N ALA A 53 -10.20 14.26 16.85
CA ALA A 53 -10.97 14.10 18.07
C ALA A 53 -10.13 13.69 19.29
N ALA A 54 -8.85 13.37 19.10
CA ALA A 54 -7.96 13.05 20.22
C ALA A 54 -7.78 14.26 21.15
N ASP A 55 -7.95 14.04 22.45
CA ASP A 55 -8.02 15.09 23.47
C ASP A 55 -6.72 15.31 24.24
N GLY A 56 -5.72 14.44 24.07
CA GLY A 56 -4.44 14.51 24.77
C GLY A 56 -4.45 13.93 26.19
N LEU A 57 -5.60 13.46 26.68
CA LEU A 57 -5.73 12.88 28.03
C LEU A 57 -6.27 11.44 27.99
N ASN A 58 -7.44 11.24 27.39
CA ASN A 58 -8.09 9.94 27.25
C ASN A 58 -7.75 9.27 25.92
N THR A 59 -7.32 10.06 24.95
CA THR A 59 -6.92 9.63 23.62
C THR A 59 -5.77 10.47 23.13
N ILE A 60 -4.71 9.82 22.66
CA ILE A 60 -3.52 10.48 22.11
C ILE A 60 -3.37 10.04 20.65
N ALA A 61 -3.36 10.99 19.73
CA ALA A 61 -3.08 10.75 18.32
C ALA A 61 -1.56 10.65 18.08
N THR A 62 -1.17 9.72 17.23
CA THR A 62 0.24 9.49 16.86
C THR A 62 0.31 9.08 15.41
N CYS A 63 1.27 9.63 14.68
CA CYS A 63 1.62 9.18 13.34
C CYS A 63 2.65 8.06 13.42
N ILE A 64 2.42 6.98 12.68
CA ILE A 64 3.41 5.92 12.47
C ILE A 64 3.80 5.91 11.00
N ALA A 65 5.10 5.83 10.74
CA ALA A 65 5.67 5.56 9.44
C ALA A 65 6.67 4.42 9.55
N SER A 66 6.69 3.49 8.61
CA SER A 66 7.64 2.38 8.60
C SER A 66 8.02 2.07 7.18
N SER A 67 9.32 2.13 6.88
CA SER A 67 9.78 1.91 5.52
C SER A 67 10.98 0.98 5.46
N SER A 68 11.07 0.26 4.35
CA SER A 68 12.23 -0.55 4.01
C SER A 68 12.49 -0.42 2.51
N ALA A 69 13.75 -0.23 2.13
CA ALA A 69 14.15 -0.07 0.74
C ALA A 69 14.19 -1.41 -0.02
N THR A 70 14.41 -2.52 0.69
CA THR A 70 14.64 -3.83 0.10
C THR A 70 14.05 -4.92 0.96
N GLY A 71 13.77 -6.05 0.32
CA GLY A 71 13.30 -7.21 1.03
C GLY A 71 13.11 -8.38 0.09
N THR A 72 12.43 -9.39 0.59
CA THR A 72 12.17 -10.61 -0.12
C THR A 72 10.79 -11.13 0.26
N ILE A 73 10.01 -11.52 -0.73
CA ILE A 73 8.74 -12.19 -0.54
C ILE A 73 8.73 -13.54 -1.28
N THR A 74 8.25 -14.56 -0.59
CA THR A 74 8.02 -15.91 -1.12
C THR A 74 6.53 -16.22 -1.01
N LEU A 75 5.90 -16.46 -2.15
CA LEU A 75 4.52 -16.92 -2.26
C LEU A 75 4.53 -18.30 -2.93
N GLY A 76 4.22 -19.34 -2.17
CA GLY A 76 4.33 -20.72 -2.61
C GLY A 76 5.73 -21.06 -3.12
N LYS A 77 5.89 -21.19 -4.44
CA LYS A 77 7.15 -21.54 -5.12
C LYS A 77 7.86 -20.33 -5.73
N THR A 78 7.23 -19.15 -5.73
CA THR A 78 7.79 -17.94 -6.33
C THR A 78 8.43 -17.07 -5.26
N LYS A 79 9.71 -16.76 -5.46
CA LYS A 79 10.48 -15.84 -4.62
C LYS A 79 10.86 -14.61 -5.43
N VAL A 80 10.68 -13.43 -4.85
CA VAL A 80 10.91 -12.13 -5.50
C VAL A 80 11.55 -11.17 -4.51
N SER A 81 12.46 -10.33 -4.98
CA SER A 81 12.97 -9.20 -4.19
C SER A 81 11.98 -8.05 -4.23
N THR A 82 11.63 -7.48 -3.07
CA THR A 82 10.76 -6.31 -2.99
C THR A 82 11.58 -5.04 -3.24
N GLY A 83 10.94 -4.01 -3.82
CA GLY A 83 11.49 -2.66 -3.84
C GLY A 83 11.15 -1.91 -2.56
N HIS A 84 11.10 -0.57 -2.64
CA HIS A 84 10.73 0.25 -1.49
C HIS A 84 9.31 -0.07 -1.02
N THR A 85 9.15 -0.17 0.28
CA THR A 85 7.87 -0.35 0.96
C THR A 85 7.71 0.73 2.01
N ASP A 86 6.52 1.30 2.10
CA ASP A 86 6.18 2.33 3.08
C ASP A 86 4.79 2.07 3.65
N LEU A 87 4.74 1.90 4.97
CA LEU A 87 3.55 1.74 5.78
C LEU A 87 3.35 3.01 6.60
N GLN A 88 2.22 3.69 6.43
CA GLN A 88 1.83 4.84 7.24
C GLN A 88 0.40 4.72 7.75
N LEU A 89 0.20 5.13 9.01
CA LEU A 89 -1.11 5.14 9.65
C LEU A 89 -1.13 6.07 10.88
N GLY A 90 -2.33 6.52 11.23
CA GLY A 90 -2.60 7.15 12.52
C GLY A 90 -2.94 6.10 13.57
N VAL A 91 -2.47 6.31 14.79
CA VAL A 91 -2.83 5.52 15.97
C VAL A 91 -3.46 6.43 16.99
N ILE A 92 -4.59 6.01 17.53
CA ILE A 92 -5.23 6.66 18.68
C ILE A 92 -5.08 5.74 19.87
N GLN A 93 -4.18 6.11 20.78
CA GLN A 93 -3.85 5.34 21.97
C GLN A 93 -4.76 5.75 23.13
N ARG A 94 -5.13 4.79 23.98
CA ARG A 94 -5.91 5.00 25.20
C ARG A 94 -5.08 4.67 26.45
N PRO A 95 -5.42 5.24 27.63
CA PRO A 95 -4.74 4.95 28.89
C PRO A 95 -4.72 3.47 29.31
N ASP A 96 -5.68 2.67 28.81
CA ASP A 96 -5.75 1.23 29.08
C ASP A 96 -4.79 0.39 28.20
N GLY A 97 -3.98 1.06 27.36
CA GLY A 97 -3.03 0.42 26.44
C GLY A 97 -3.66 -0.05 25.13
N THR A 98 -4.98 0.10 24.95
CA THR A 98 -5.63 -0.22 23.67
C THR A 98 -5.42 0.88 22.65
N ALA A 99 -5.45 0.50 21.38
CA ALA A 99 -5.25 1.42 20.26
C ALA A 99 -6.29 1.18 19.16
N SER A 100 -6.72 2.26 18.51
CA SER A 100 -7.45 2.20 17.24
C SER A 100 -6.58 2.74 16.11
N LEU A 101 -6.68 2.12 14.94
CA LEU A 101 -5.92 2.49 13.76
C LEU A 101 -6.76 3.36 12.82
N VAL A 102 -6.11 4.34 12.19
CA VAL A 102 -6.67 5.20 11.17
C VAL A 102 -5.78 5.07 9.94
N ALA A 103 -6.31 4.52 8.85
CA ALA A 103 -5.57 4.42 7.61
C ALA A 103 -5.68 5.72 6.80
N PRO A 104 -4.64 6.08 6.01
CA PRO A 104 -4.77 7.10 4.97
C PRO A 104 -5.86 6.72 3.95
N PRO A 105 -6.52 7.68 3.29
CA PRO A 105 -7.55 7.41 2.29
C PRO A 105 -7.11 6.50 1.14
N GLU A 106 -5.85 6.61 0.72
CA GLU A 106 -5.19 5.80 -0.31
C GLU A 106 -4.78 4.40 0.19
N GLY A 107 -4.92 4.14 1.48
CA GLY A 107 -4.52 2.92 2.15
C GLY A 107 -3.20 3.05 2.90
N ALA A 108 -2.99 2.17 3.89
CA ALA A 108 -1.86 2.29 4.81
C ALA A 108 -0.52 1.85 4.21
N LEU A 109 -0.51 1.06 3.14
CA LEU A 109 0.71 0.46 2.58
C LEU A 109 0.89 0.85 1.11
N THR A 110 2.10 1.24 0.76
CA THR A 110 2.58 1.31 -0.62
C THR A 110 3.83 0.47 -0.80
N ALA A 111 3.96 -0.12 -1.98
CA ALA A 111 5.11 -0.91 -2.35
C ALA A 111 5.46 -0.67 -3.81
N ASP A 112 6.75 -0.57 -4.09
CA ASP A 112 7.26 -0.54 -5.45
C ASP A 112 6.91 -1.84 -6.20
N PRO A 113 6.63 -1.76 -7.51
CA PRO A 113 6.45 -2.95 -8.33
C PRO A 113 7.72 -3.81 -8.35
N ALA A 114 7.56 -5.10 -8.07
CA ALA A 114 8.64 -6.07 -8.18
C ALA A 114 8.52 -6.91 -9.45
N GLU A 115 9.63 -7.23 -10.11
CA GLU A 115 9.61 -8.06 -11.32
C GLU A 115 9.55 -9.55 -10.96
N ILE A 116 8.64 -10.28 -11.61
CA ILE A 116 8.53 -11.74 -11.44
C ILE A 116 9.62 -12.43 -12.29
N PRO A 117 10.53 -13.22 -11.67
CA PRO A 117 11.55 -13.94 -12.42
C PRO A 117 10.97 -14.85 -13.50
N GLY A 118 11.51 -14.72 -14.72
CA GLY A 118 11.09 -15.49 -15.89
C GLY A 118 9.85 -14.93 -16.62
N GLY A 119 9.17 -13.92 -16.05
CA GLY A 119 8.06 -13.25 -16.71
C GLY A 119 6.91 -14.18 -17.10
N LEU A 120 6.17 -13.80 -18.14
CA LEU A 120 5.02 -14.54 -18.64
C LEU A 120 5.41 -15.91 -19.22
N ILE A 121 6.56 -16.02 -19.90
CA ILE A 121 7.13 -17.29 -20.35
C ILE A 121 7.30 -18.22 -19.14
N GLY A 122 7.87 -17.71 -18.06
CA GLY A 122 8.02 -18.43 -16.81
C GLY A 122 6.69 -18.84 -16.19
N LEU A 123 5.63 -18.03 -16.36
CA LEU A 123 4.29 -18.29 -15.82
C LEU A 123 3.49 -19.34 -16.61
N MET A 124 3.53 -19.33 -17.95
CA MET A 124 2.55 -20.07 -18.76
C MET A 124 3.11 -20.82 -19.98
N CYS A 125 4.42 -20.80 -20.22
CA CYS A 125 5.03 -21.43 -21.39
C CYS A 125 6.05 -22.52 -21.03
N PRO A 126 6.13 -23.62 -21.82
CA PRO A 126 5.22 -24.01 -22.89
C PRO A 126 3.89 -24.56 -22.33
N SER A 127 2.83 -24.55 -23.14
CA SER A 127 1.54 -25.13 -22.76
C SER A 127 0.85 -25.79 -23.94
N GLY A 128 0.06 -26.83 -23.66
CA GLY A 128 -0.75 -27.54 -24.65
C GLY A 128 -2.07 -26.84 -25.01
N ILE A 129 -2.35 -25.66 -24.44
CA ILE A 129 -3.59 -24.92 -24.67
C ILE A 129 -3.42 -24.01 -25.89
N PRO A 130 -4.29 -24.07 -26.92
CA PRO A 130 -4.14 -23.30 -28.16
C PRO A 130 -4.01 -21.78 -27.96
N VAL A 131 -4.75 -21.21 -27.00
CA VAL A 131 -4.71 -19.77 -26.69
C VAL A 131 -3.36 -19.37 -26.11
N VAL A 132 -2.86 -20.15 -25.15
CA VAL A 132 -1.59 -19.86 -24.47
C VAL A 132 -0.40 -20.15 -25.39
N SER A 133 -0.46 -21.19 -26.23
CA SER A 133 0.58 -21.43 -27.24
C SER A 133 0.64 -20.34 -28.32
N GLY A 134 -0.47 -19.65 -28.59
CA GLY A 134 -0.48 -18.41 -29.38
C GLY A 134 0.32 -17.30 -28.70
N ILE A 135 0.05 -17.04 -27.42
CA ILE A 135 0.77 -16.04 -26.61
C ILE A 135 2.26 -16.39 -26.54
N CYS A 136 2.60 -17.64 -26.23
CA CYS A 136 4.00 -18.09 -26.12
C CYS A 136 4.80 -17.88 -27.42
N ARG A 137 4.16 -17.97 -28.59
CA ARG A 137 4.81 -17.68 -29.88
C ARG A 137 5.03 -16.18 -30.12
N GLN A 138 4.24 -15.33 -29.47
CA GLN A 138 4.30 -13.88 -29.59
C GLN A 138 5.26 -13.23 -28.58
N LEU A 139 5.67 -13.98 -27.54
CA LEU A 139 6.63 -13.54 -26.51
C LEU A 139 8.10 -13.56 -27.00
N THR A 140 8.36 -13.04 -28.20
CA THR A 140 9.72 -12.76 -28.70
C THR A 140 10.25 -11.41 -28.21
N ASP A 141 9.40 -10.60 -27.59
CA ASP A 141 9.71 -9.28 -27.04
C ASP A 141 9.82 -9.35 -25.50
N ASN A 142 10.93 -8.83 -24.95
CA ASN A 142 11.19 -8.80 -23.52
C ASN A 142 10.13 -7.98 -22.73
N ASN A 143 9.56 -6.93 -23.33
CA ASN A 143 8.53 -6.11 -22.68
C ASN A 143 7.20 -6.84 -22.55
N LEU A 144 6.83 -7.64 -23.56
CA LEU A 144 5.62 -8.48 -23.52
C LEU A 144 5.77 -9.63 -22.52
N ASN A 145 7.00 -10.08 -22.26
CA ASN A 145 7.30 -11.09 -21.26
C ASN A 145 7.32 -10.54 -19.83
N ARG A 146 7.59 -9.25 -19.63
CA ARG A 146 7.73 -8.67 -18.28
C ARG A 146 6.41 -8.73 -17.51
N VAL A 147 6.47 -9.25 -16.29
CA VAL A 147 5.35 -9.26 -15.33
C VAL A 147 5.82 -8.57 -14.07
N THR A 148 5.11 -7.52 -13.66
CA THR A 148 5.37 -6.84 -12.39
C THR A 148 4.27 -7.16 -11.39
N ALA A 149 4.66 -7.40 -10.14
CA ALA A 149 3.77 -7.61 -9.02
C ALA A 149 3.84 -6.42 -8.07
N THR A 150 2.69 -5.83 -7.75
CA THR A 150 2.59 -4.72 -6.79
C THR A 150 1.69 -5.15 -5.63
N ILE A 151 2.15 -4.98 -4.40
CA ILE A 151 1.33 -5.20 -3.22
C ILE A 151 0.42 -3.99 -3.05
N GLU A 152 -0.89 -4.23 -2.95
CA GLU A 152 -1.91 -3.22 -2.74
C GLU A 152 -2.68 -3.49 -1.43
N PRO A 153 -3.09 -2.45 -0.68
CA PRO A 153 -4.02 -2.59 0.43
C PRO A 153 -5.31 -3.29 -0.02
N ALA A 154 -5.78 -4.25 0.77
CA ALA A 154 -7.02 -4.98 0.54
C ALA A 154 -8.04 -4.83 1.68
N GLY A 155 -7.75 -3.96 2.65
CA GLY A 155 -8.60 -3.65 3.80
C GLY A 155 -7.87 -2.77 4.81
N ALA A 156 -8.58 -2.38 5.87
CA ALA A 156 -7.98 -1.62 6.96
C ALA A 156 -7.04 -2.51 7.81
N PRO A 157 -5.86 -2.02 8.22
CA PRO A 157 -5.04 -2.70 9.21
C PRO A 157 -5.79 -2.84 10.54
N ARG A 158 -5.41 -3.83 11.36
CA ARG A 158 -6.02 -4.10 12.67
C ARG A 158 -5.05 -4.83 13.60
N ASP A 159 -5.51 -5.13 14.82
CA ASP A 159 -4.79 -5.94 15.81
C ASP A 159 -3.40 -5.37 16.15
N PHE A 160 -3.31 -4.04 16.25
CA PHE A 160 -2.05 -3.36 16.56
C PHE A 160 -1.60 -3.63 18.00
N ASN A 161 -0.36 -4.06 18.13
CA ASN A 161 0.34 -4.26 19.38
C ASN A 161 1.54 -3.30 19.42
N MET A 162 1.39 -2.21 20.16
CA MET A 162 2.43 -1.20 20.29
C MET A 162 3.70 -1.76 20.92
N SER A 163 3.59 -2.63 21.94
CA SER A 163 4.77 -3.26 22.55
C SER A 163 5.53 -4.17 21.60
N ALA A 164 4.84 -4.84 20.67
CA ALA A 164 5.46 -5.67 19.64
C ALA A 164 6.28 -4.85 18.62
N ALA A 165 5.94 -3.57 18.42
CA ALA A 165 6.77 -2.67 17.61
C ALA A 165 8.18 -2.49 18.20
N PHE A 166 8.36 -2.73 19.50
CA PHE A 166 9.61 -2.52 20.23
C PHE A 166 10.30 -3.83 20.66
N SER A 167 9.64 -4.97 20.49
CA SER A 167 10.16 -6.30 20.83
C SER A 167 10.41 -7.12 19.57
N THR A 168 10.97 -8.33 19.73
CA THR A 168 11.17 -9.29 18.64
C THR A 168 10.25 -10.49 18.80
N GLY A 169 9.85 -11.08 17.68
CA GLY A 169 9.07 -12.33 17.66
C GLY A 169 7.58 -12.20 17.98
N GLU A 170 7.05 -10.98 18.04
CA GLU A 170 5.61 -10.73 18.20
C GLU A 170 5.04 -9.94 17.01
N PRO A 171 3.86 -10.31 16.48
CA PRO A 171 3.19 -9.54 15.44
C PRO A 171 2.87 -8.11 15.88
N ILE A 172 3.24 -7.14 15.05
CA ILE A 172 3.02 -5.71 15.30
C ILE A 172 1.57 -5.32 14.96
N LEU A 173 1.07 -5.78 13.81
CA LEU A 173 -0.29 -5.56 13.35
C LEU A 173 -0.65 -6.57 12.27
N THR A 174 -1.94 -6.67 11.94
CA THR A 174 -2.42 -7.39 10.76
C THR A 174 -2.68 -6.42 9.61
N ILE A 175 -2.08 -6.66 8.45
CA ILE A 175 -2.22 -5.87 7.22
C ILE A 175 -2.88 -6.73 6.14
N PRO A 176 -4.14 -6.47 5.76
CA PRO A 176 -4.78 -7.12 4.64
C PRO A 176 -4.24 -6.56 3.31
N VAL A 177 -3.66 -7.43 2.48
CA VAL A 177 -3.11 -7.06 1.17
C VAL A 177 -3.57 -7.99 0.05
N ARG A 178 -3.44 -7.52 -1.19
CA ARG A 178 -3.56 -8.32 -2.41
C ARG A 178 -2.41 -7.97 -3.34
N ILE A 179 -2.05 -8.86 -4.26
CA ILE A 179 -0.93 -8.64 -5.17
C ILE A 179 -1.47 -8.46 -6.59
N HIS A 180 -1.29 -7.28 -7.15
CA HIS A 180 -1.67 -6.97 -8.53
C HIS A 180 -0.56 -7.41 -9.49
N LEU A 181 -0.87 -8.32 -10.41
CA LEU A 181 0.04 -8.73 -11.47
C LEU A 181 -0.28 -7.94 -12.75
N LYS A 182 0.67 -7.14 -13.21
CA LYS A 182 0.54 -6.34 -14.43
C LYS A 182 1.31 -6.96 -15.58
N ASN A 183 0.59 -7.27 -16.65
CA ASN A 183 1.11 -7.64 -17.96
C ASN A 183 -0.04 -7.51 -18.99
N PRO A 184 0.23 -7.09 -20.25
CA PRO A 184 -0.81 -6.91 -21.26
C PRO A 184 -1.73 -8.12 -21.49
N PHE A 185 -1.22 -9.35 -21.33
CA PHE A 185 -1.99 -10.57 -21.52
C PHE A 185 -2.77 -11.01 -20.27
N LEU A 186 -2.36 -10.56 -19.08
CA LEU A 186 -3.06 -10.82 -17.83
C LEU A 186 -4.21 -9.82 -17.60
N GLY A 187 -4.09 -8.61 -18.15
CA GLY A 187 -5.05 -7.52 -17.96
C GLY A 187 -4.99 -6.90 -16.56
N ASP A 188 -5.66 -5.76 -16.39
CA ASP A 188 -5.58 -4.92 -15.18
C ASP A 188 -6.35 -5.45 -13.95
N LYS A 189 -6.90 -6.67 -14.05
CA LYS A 189 -7.70 -7.30 -12.99
C LYS A 189 -7.08 -8.60 -12.48
N CYS A 190 -5.83 -8.88 -12.82
CA CYS A 190 -5.14 -10.07 -12.38
C CYS A 190 -4.56 -9.86 -10.98
N TYR A 191 -5.17 -10.52 -9.98
CA TYR A 191 -4.78 -10.39 -8.58
C TYR A 191 -4.53 -11.74 -7.92
N ILE A 192 -3.51 -11.84 -7.08
CA ILE A 192 -3.39 -12.90 -6.07
C ILE A 192 -4.04 -12.38 -4.77
N GLY A 193 -5.06 -13.10 -4.30
CA GLY A 193 -5.96 -12.60 -3.26
C GLY A 193 -6.95 -11.56 -3.79
N THR A 194 -7.93 -11.22 -2.96
CA THR A 194 -8.97 -10.22 -3.25
C THR A 194 -9.24 -9.37 -2.00
N THR A 195 -10.09 -8.36 -2.11
CA THR A 195 -10.56 -7.61 -0.92
C THR A 195 -11.45 -8.48 -0.01
N SER A 196 -12.15 -9.47 -0.57
CA SER A 196 -12.98 -10.42 0.20
C SER A 196 -12.20 -11.62 0.77
N ASP A 197 -11.06 -11.94 0.16
CA ASP A 197 -10.16 -13.03 0.57
C ASP A 197 -8.70 -12.55 0.41
N PRO A 198 -8.22 -11.69 1.33
CA PRO A 198 -6.90 -11.07 1.23
C PRO A 198 -5.80 -11.99 1.78
N VAL A 199 -4.55 -11.67 1.43
CA VAL A 199 -3.39 -12.15 2.18
C VAL A 199 -3.31 -11.33 3.47
N LEU A 200 -3.26 -12.02 4.62
CA LEU A 200 -3.17 -11.37 5.93
C LEU A 200 -1.73 -11.43 6.44
N LEU A 201 -0.98 -10.35 6.22
CA LEU A 201 0.39 -10.22 6.72
C LEU A 201 0.38 -9.78 8.18
N ARG A 202 1.24 -10.40 8.99
CA ARG A 202 1.43 -10.15 10.41
C ARG A 202 2.92 -9.95 10.70
N PRO A 203 3.52 -8.86 10.20
CA PRO A 203 4.95 -8.63 10.36
C PRO A 203 5.32 -8.52 11.85
N GLN A 204 6.47 -9.08 12.18
CA GLN A 204 7.14 -8.96 13.47
C GLN A 204 8.59 -8.52 13.24
N ASN A 205 9.18 -7.84 14.22
CA ASN A 205 10.64 -7.66 14.21
C ASN A 205 11.32 -9.03 14.42
N THR A 206 12.20 -9.40 13.51
CA THR A 206 13.04 -10.60 13.59
C THR A 206 14.43 -10.29 14.15
N THR A 207 14.88 -9.03 14.04
CA THR A 207 16.05 -8.50 14.73
C THR A 207 15.66 -7.28 15.54
N ALA A 208 16.41 -6.99 16.61
CA ALA A 208 16.09 -5.86 17.49
C ALA A 208 16.48 -4.52 16.82
N PRO A 209 15.59 -3.51 16.79
CA PRO A 209 15.94 -2.19 16.31
C PRO A 209 16.87 -1.45 17.28
N SER A 210 17.59 -0.47 16.78
CA SER A 210 18.18 0.58 17.61
C SER A 210 17.15 1.67 17.90
N LEU A 211 17.12 2.18 19.13
CA LEU A 211 16.18 3.23 19.56
C LEU A 211 16.89 4.58 19.67
N SER A 212 16.28 5.61 19.07
CA SER A 212 16.58 7.01 19.37
C SER A 212 15.31 7.83 19.59
N LEU A 213 15.45 8.91 20.35
CA LEU A 213 14.40 9.90 20.59
C LEU A 213 14.98 11.27 20.25
N GLN A 214 14.22 12.05 19.48
CA GLN A 214 14.52 13.47 19.24
C GLN A 214 13.26 14.32 19.43
N ARG A 215 13.47 15.62 19.62
CA ARG A 215 12.40 16.62 19.60
C ARG A 215 12.60 17.56 18.43
N PHE A 216 11.50 18.09 17.94
CA PHE A 216 11.52 19.01 16.81
C PHE A 216 10.37 20.01 16.92
N SER A 217 10.57 21.16 16.30
CA SER A 217 9.60 22.23 16.25
C SER A 217 8.36 21.82 15.44
N ALA A 218 7.23 22.47 15.66
CA ALA A 218 5.98 22.23 14.92
C ALA A 218 6.17 22.16 13.38
N ASP A 219 7.03 23.01 12.84
CA ASP A 219 7.31 23.11 11.39
C ASP A 219 8.26 22.02 10.86
N GLY A 220 8.73 21.08 11.69
CA GLY A 220 9.66 20.02 11.30
C GLY A 220 11.14 20.33 11.57
N THR A 221 11.48 21.54 12.02
CA THR A 221 12.88 21.90 12.28
C THR A 221 13.41 21.20 13.54
N PRO A 222 14.59 20.55 13.51
CA PRO A 222 15.16 19.91 14.70
C PRO A 222 15.30 20.88 15.87
N ASN A 223 14.88 20.46 17.06
CA ASN A 223 14.88 21.27 18.29
C ASN A 223 14.80 20.37 19.53
N ASP A 224 15.94 19.83 19.95
CA ASP A 224 16.01 18.81 21.01
C ASP A 224 15.60 19.33 22.40
N ASP A 225 15.75 20.64 22.66
CA ASP A 225 15.50 21.22 23.98
C ASP A 225 14.05 21.73 24.15
N GLU A 226 13.46 22.27 23.08
CA GLU A 226 12.20 23.01 23.14
C GLU A 226 11.14 22.55 22.13
N GLY A 227 11.43 21.55 21.28
CA GLY A 227 10.50 21.11 20.25
C GLY A 227 9.13 20.66 20.80
N GLU A 228 8.05 21.11 20.16
CA GLU A 228 6.67 20.75 20.50
C GLU A 228 6.34 19.30 20.13
N MET A 229 7.10 18.72 19.20
CA MET A 229 6.94 17.37 18.71
C MET A 229 8.05 16.45 19.21
N GLY A 230 7.72 15.19 19.42
CA GLY A 230 8.67 14.10 19.67
C GLY A 230 8.63 13.07 18.55
N ARG A 231 9.80 12.50 18.23
CA ARG A 231 9.90 11.36 17.31
C ARG A 231 10.74 10.24 17.91
N TYR A 232 10.12 9.09 18.15
CA TYR A 232 10.83 7.85 18.41
C TYR A 232 11.21 7.21 17.08
N THR A 233 12.47 6.77 16.96
CA THR A 233 12.99 6.08 15.78
C THR A 233 13.48 4.70 16.20
N PHE A 234 12.99 3.69 15.49
CA PHE A 234 13.40 2.30 15.60
C PHE A 234 14.07 1.91 14.29
N ASP A 235 15.40 1.89 14.29
CA ASP A 235 16.18 1.78 13.06
C ASP A 235 16.90 0.43 12.95
N GLY A 236 16.91 -0.10 11.72
CA GLY A 236 17.70 -1.26 11.34
C GLY A 236 17.11 -2.62 11.69
N ALA A 237 15.82 -2.71 12.06
CA ALA A 237 15.18 -4.00 12.32
C ALA A 237 14.77 -4.71 11.02
N ASP A 238 15.10 -5.99 10.89
CA ASP A 238 14.52 -6.84 9.88
C ASP A 238 13.10 -7.21 10.32
N GLN A 239 12.10 -6.94 9.50
CA GLN A 239 10.70 -7.29 9.77
C GLN A 239 10.25 -8.42 8.88
N GLY A 240 9.49 -9.38 9.40
CA GLY A 240 9.02 -10.48 8.57
C GLY A 240 7.79 -11.20 9.09
N ASP A 241 7.22 -12.03 8.23
CA ASP A 241 6.14 -12.96 8.55
C ASP A 241 6.33 -14.24 7.72
N ALA A 242 6.08 -15.39 8.31
CA ALA A 242 6.12 -16.70 7.64
C ALA A 242 4.87 -17.57 7.90
N ALA A 243 3.88 -17.03 8.60
CA ALA A 243 2.71 -17.77 9.08
C ALA A 243 1.43 -17.47 8.28
N PHE A 244 1.52 -16.71 7.19
CA PHE A 244 0.37 -16.37 6.36
C PHE A 244 0.11 -17.40 5.26
N ALA A 245 -1.17 -17.59 4.94
CA ALA A 245 -1.62 -18.31 3.75
C ALA A 245 -1.79 -17.34 2.58
N VAL A 246 -1.72 -17.86 1.36
CA VAL A 246 -1.89 -17.08 0.13
C VAL A 246 -3.04 -17.66 -0.68
N PRO A 247 -4.12 -16.91 -0.91
CA PRO A 247 -5.22 -17.31 -1.77
C PRO A 247 -4.80 -17.53 -3.23
N GLY A 248 -5.72 -18.05 -4.03
CA GLY A 248 -5.51 -18.19 -5.47
C GLY A 248 -5.48 -16.83 -6.20
N ALA A 249 -4.92 -16.86 -7.40
CA ALA A 249 -5.06 -15.82 -8.39
C ALA A 249 -6.49 -15.78 -8.95
N SER A 250 -6.94 -14.57 -9.31
CA SER A 250 -8.25 -14.28 -9.87
C SER A 250 -8.17 -13.17 -10.91
N GLY A 251 -9.04 -13.24 -11.92
CA GLY A 251 -9.23 -12.18 -12.92
C GLY A 251 -8.12 -12.07 -13.99
N CYS A 252 -7.17 -13.00 -14.01
CA CYS A 252 -6.05 -13.04 -14.94
C CYS A 252 -6.52 -13.51 -16.33
N GLY A 253 -6.28 -12.69 -17.36
CA GLY A 253 -6.74 -12.94 -18.72
C GLY A 253 -8.26 -13.06 -18.79
N ALA A 254 -8.98 -12.18 -18.07
CA ALA A 254 -10.43 -12.27 -17.85
C ALA A 254 -10.86 -13.58 -17.14
N GLY A 255 -9.98 -14.15 -16.31
CA GLY A 255 -10.17 -15.39 -15.55
C GLY A 255 -9.70 -16.66 -16.26
N LEU A 256 -9.39 -16.59 -17.56
CA LEU A 256 -8.95 -17.75 -18.34
C LEU A 256 -7.53 -18.21 -18.00
N LEU A 257 -6.74 -17.37 -17.33
CA LEU A 257 -5.33 -17.62 -17.00
C LEU A 257 -5.07 -17.77 -15.50
N ASP A 258 -6.10 -17.73 -14.65
CA ASP A 258 -5.98 -17.89 -13.20
C ASP A 258 -5.26 -19.20 -12.83
N TRP A 259 -5.62 -20.29 -13.51
CA TRP A 259 -5.01 -21.61 -13.32
C TRP A 259 -3.50 -21.61 -13.61
N ALA A 260 -3.04 -20.84 -14.59
CA ALA A 260 -1.63 -20.80 -15.00
C ALA A 260 -0.79 -20.07 -13.96
N VAL A 261 -1.28 -18.91 -13.50
CA VAL A 261 -0.67 -18.17 -12.38
C VAL A 261 -0.61 -19.05 -11.14
N ASN A 262 -1.73 -19.69 -10.79
CA ASN A 262 -1.81 -20.61 -9.65
C ASN A 262 -0.83 -21.78 -9.75
N LEU A 263 -0.75 -22.43 -10.91
CA LEU A 263 0.14 -23.57 -11.13
C LEU A 263 1.61 -23.16 -10.97
N LYS A 264 2.02 -22.03 -11.55
CA LYS A 264 3.41 -21.58 -11.50
C LYS A 264 3.81 -21.15 -10.10
N THR A 265 3.00 -20.30 -9.48
CA THR A 265 3.28 -19.77 -8.14
C THR A 265 3.03 -20.80 -7.05
N GLY A 266 2.29 -21.87 -7.34
CA GLY A 266 1.93 -22.90 -6.37
C GLY A 266 0.83 -22.43 -5.42
N LEU A 267 -0.20 -21.79 -5.98
CA LEU A 267 -1.33 -21.22 -5.24
C LEU A 267 -2.62 -22.05 -5.42
N PRO A 268 -3.53 -22.03 -4.45
CA PRO A 268 -3.38 -21.41 -3.13
C PRO A 268 -2.27 -22.08 -2.31
N SER A 269 -1.57 -21.30 -1.50
CA SER A 269 -0.46 -21.76 -0.68
C SER A 269 -0.82 -21.69 0.80
N ALA A 270 -0.73 -22.82 1.49
CA ALA A 270 -1.03 -22.90 2.92
C ALA A 270 -0.03 -22.09 3.78
N ALA A 271 -0.45 -21.73 5.00
CA ALA A 271 0.44 -21.13 5.99
C ALA A 271 1.69 -21.99 6.25
N GLY A 272 2.83 -21.34 6.52
CA GLY A 272 4.13 -22.01 6.70
C GLY A 272 4.87 -22.34 5.40
N LYS A 273 4.30 -22.01 4.23
CA LYS A 273 4.97 -22.13 2.92
C LYS A 273 5.29 -20.78 2.27
N ASN A 274 4.99 -19.69 2.95
CA ASN A 274 5.15 -18.34 2.45
C ASN A 274 6.01 -17.56 3.44
N SER A 275 6.70 -16.54 2.95
CA SER A 275 7.48 -15.66 3.82
C SER A 275 7.55 -14.27 3.23
N VAL A 276 7.67 -13.27 4.08
CA VAL A 276 8.09 -11.92 3.72
C VAL A 276 9.16 -11.49 4.71
N THR A 277 10.19 -10.82 4.20
CA THR A 277 11.24 -10.17 4.99
C THR A 277 11.47 -8.80 4.38
N LEU A 278 11.44 -7.77 5.20
CA LEU A 278 11.82 -6.40 4.89
C LEU A 278 13.12 -6.14 5.64
N ASP A 279 14.17 -5.80 4.90
CA ASP A 279 15.52 -5.68 5.45
C ASP A 279 15.69 -4.27 6.02
N ALA A 280 16.38 -4.16 7.16
CA ALA A 280 16.80 -2.88 7.75
C ALA A 280 15.67 -1.82 7.76
N THR A 281 14.50 -2.20 8.26
CA THR A 281 13.33 -1.33 8.35
C THR A 281 13.61 -0.21 9.34
N THR A 282 13.18 1.00 8.98
CA THR A 282 13.13 2.14 9.90
C THR A 282 11.68 2.47 10.21
N THR A 283 11.31 2.42 11.49
CA THR A 283 9.97 2.76 11.98
C THR A 283 10.04 4.03 12.84
N TYR A 284 9.15 4.97 12.56
CA TYR A 284 9.01 6.23 13.26
C TYR A 284 7.65 6.34 13.95
N PHE A 285 7.65 6.89 15.15
CA PHE A 285 6.44 7.32 15.86
C PHE A 285 6.56 8.82 16.12
N GLY A 286 5.63 9.60 15.56
CA GLY A 286 5.57 11.05 15.72
C GLY A 286 4.31 11.45 16.49
N SER A 287 4.48 12.18 17.59
CA SER A 287 3.38 12.72 18.40
C SER A 287 3.81 14.05 19.03
N PRO A 288 2.87 14.88 19.52
CA PRO A 288 3.25 15.97 20.39
C PRO A 288 4.06 15.44 21.57
N TYR A 289 5.09 16.20 21.99
CA TYR A 289 5.98 15.79 23.06
C TYR A 289 5.29 15.81 24.43
N ASP A 290 4.38 16.77 24.62
CA ASP A 290 3.47 16.85 25.78
C ASP A 290 2.00 16.86 25.31
N PRO A 291 1.41 15.68 25.02
CA PRO A 291 0.01 15.57 24.62
C PRO A 291 -0.97 16.15 25.65
N ALA A 292 -0.68 15.97 26.95
CA ALA A 292 -1.55 16.44 28.03
C ALA A 292 -1.58 17.96 28.12
N GLY A 293 -0.45 18.63 27.84
CA GLY A 293 -0.37 20.08 27.74
C GLY A 293 -1.18 20.69 26.59
N LEU A 294 -1.57 19.88 25.60
CA LEU A 294 -2.41 20.30 24.46
C LEU A 294 -3.90 19.99 24.64
N ALA A 295 -4.28 19.42 25.78
CA ALA A 295 -5.67 19.11 26.05
C ALA A 295 -6.55 20.38 26.08
N PRO A 296 -7.79 20.32 25.54
CA PRO A 296 -8.49 19.14 25.01
C PRO A 296 -8.34 18.95 23.48
N ASP A 297 -7.34 19.57 22.85
CA ASP A 297 -7.25 19.74 21.39
C ASP A 297 -6.00 19.11 20.78
N GLU A 298 -5.42 18.08 21.41
CA GLU A 298 -4.18 17.42 20.96
C GLU A 298 -4.23 17.00 19.49
N GLY A 299 -5.29 16.31 19.06
CA GLY A 299 -5.44 15.87 17.68
C GLY A 299 -5.52 17.02 16.67
N ARG A 300 -6.15 18.14 17.06
CA ARG A 300 -6.18 19.36 16.24
C ARG A 300 -4.81 20.01 16.17
N LYS A 301 -4.08 20.06 17.28
CA LYS A 301 -2.72 20.60 17.34
C LYS A 301 -1.74 19.78 16.53
N LEU A 302 -1.85 18.45 16.59
CA LEU A 302 -1.09 17.53 15.73
C LEU A 302 -1.31 17.83 14.24
N SER A 303 -2.56 18.02 13.82
CA SER A 303 -2.90 18.42 12.45
C SER A 303 -2.30 19.79 12.09
N GLU A 304 -2.45 20.80 12.96
CA GLU A 304 -1.86 22.13 12.74
C GLU A 304 -0.33 22.07 12.56
N PHE A 305 0.37 21.31 13.40
CA PHE A 305 1.82 21.12 13.31
C PHE A 305 2.22 20.42 12.01
N TRP A 306 1.55 19.33 11.66
CA TRP A 306 1.82 18.60 10.43
C TRP A 306 1.62 19.48 9.18
N HIS A 307 0.54 20.28 9.12
CA HIS A 307 0.30 21.21 8.02
C HIS A 307 1.30 22.36 7.98
N SER A 308 1.83 22.79 9.12
CA SER A 308 2.85 23.85 9.18
C SER A 308 4.19 23.43 8.56
N ALA A 309 4.44 22.13 8.44
CA ALA A 309 5.66 21.57 7.88
C ALA A 309 5.62 21.35 6.35
N LYS A 310 4.50 21.64 5.69
CA LYS A 310 4.37 21.51 4.23
C LYS A 310 5.31 22.45 3.49
N ARG A 311 5.97 21.92 2.46
CA ARG A 311 6.85 22.67 1.55
C ARG A 311 6.23 22.89 0.18
#